data_AF-A0A9X8CH45-F1
#
_entry.id   AF-A0A9X8CH45-F1
#
_cell.length_a   1.000
_cell.length_b   1.000
_cell.length_c   1.000
_cell.angle_alpha   90.00
_cell.angle_beta   90.00
_cell.angle_gamma   90.00
#
_symmetry.space_group_name_H-M   'P 1'
#
loop_
_entity.id
_entity.type
_entity.pdbx_description
1 polymer ?
#
loop_
_entity_poly.entity_id
_entity_poly.type
_entity_poly.pdbx_seq_one_letter_code
_entity_poly.pdbx_strand_id
1 'polypeptide(L)'
;MLKNNNRYSLSEIEFCLKNKSVLQQRAEATGNMSATVDSVIDSENCLSKANLTDNQFIVLQLRWLYNFTLKDCGNILGVSLEAVRQSEELAKTKIQKVLDVWNEEL
;
A
#
# COMPACT_ATOMS: atom_id res chain seq x y z
N MET A 1 -18.05 15.20 -20.44
CA MET A 1 -16.98 14.19 -20.29
C MET A 1 -16.77 13.99 -18.80
N LEU A 2 -17.11 12.81 -18.28
CA LEU A 2 -16.98 12.49 -16.87
C LEU A 2 -15.50 12.61 -16.47
N LYS A 3 -15.19 13.51 -15.53
CA LYS A 3 -13.86 13.56 -14.90
C LYS A 3 -13.73 12.26 -14.11
N ASN A 4 -12.88 11.35 -14.55
CA ASN A 4 -12.41 10.26 -13.70
C ASN A 4 -11.58 10.89 -12.57
N ASN A 5 -12.24 11.23 -11.48
CA ASN A 5 -11.68 11.76 -10.23
C ASN A 5 -11.03 10.64 -9.38
N ASN A 6 -10.54 9.55 -9.99
CA ASN A 6 -9.78 8.53 -9.25
C ASN A 6 -8.38 9.06 -8.97
N ARG A 7 -8.26 9.87 -7.92
CA ARG A 7 -7.01 10.48 -7.48
C ARG A 7 -6.05 9.44 -6.87
N TYR A 8 -6.59 8.28 -6.47
CA TYR A 8 -5.84 7.20 -5.83
C TYR A 8 -6.27 5.83 -6.36
N SER A 9 -5.29 5.04 -6.80
CA SER A 9 -5.41 3.64 -7.20
C SER A 9 -4.60 2.72 -6.28
N LEU A 10 -5.01 1.46 -6.15
CA LEU A 10 -4.26 0.47 -5.36
C LEU A 10 -2.80 0.35 -5.83
N SER A 11 -2.56 0.46 -7.14
CA SER A 11 -1.20 0.47 -7.72
C SER A 11 -0.36 1.66 -7.27
N GLU A 12 -0.96 2.84 -7.09
CA GLU A 12 -0.23 4.02 -6.59
C GLU A 12 0.09 3.88 -5.11
N ILE A 13 -0.84 3.33 -4.31
CA ILE A 13 -0.60 3.03 -2.89
C ILE A 13 0.56 2.03 -2.76
N GLU A 14 0.50 0.94 -3.50
CA GLU A 14 1.55 -0.07 -3.51
C GLU A 14 2.91 0.52 -3.96
N PHE A 15 2.92 1.33 -5.02
CA PHE A 15 4.12 1.99 -5.52
C PHE A 15 4.72 2.95 -4.47
N CYS A 16 3.90 3.78 -3.84
CA CYS A 16 4.36 4.76 -2.85
C CYS A 16 4.97 4.06 -1.63
N LEU A 17 4.35 2.99 -1.16
CA LEU A 17 4.84 2.22 -0.02
C LEU A 17 6.13 1.46 -0.34
N LYS A 18 6.20 0.82 -1.52
CA LYS A 18 7.40 0.12 -2.00
C LYS A 18 8.62 1.03 -2.13
N ASN A 19 8.38 2.27 -2.56
CA ASN A 19 9.45 3.20 -2.92
C ASN A 19 9.59 4.34 -1.91
N LYS A 20 8.99 4.24 -0.71
CA LYS A 20 8.93 5.33 0.26
C LYS A 20 10.28 6.03 0.48
N SER A 21 11.33 5.26 0.74
CA SER A 21 12.68 5.81 0.98
C SER A 21 13.25 6.55 -0.23
N VAL A 22 13.08 5.99 -1.43
CA VAL A 22 13.56 6.59 -2.69
C VAL A 22 12.76 7.85 -3.02
N LEU A 23 11.45 7.80 -2.81
CA LEU A 23 10.54 8.92 -3.01
C LEU A 23 10.88 10.09 -2.08
N GLN A 24 11.13 9.80 -0.79
CA GLN A 24 11.58 10.80 0.17
C GLN A 24 12.92 11.44 -0.24
N GLN A 25 13.93 10.63 -0.57
CA GLN A 25 15.24 11.14 -1.01
C GLN A 25 15.13 11.99 -2.29
N ARG A 26 14.30 11.59 -3.25
CA ARG A 26 14.09 12.34 -4.49
C ARG A 26 13.37 13.67 -4.22
N ALA A 27 12.39 13.66 -3.32
CA ALA A 27 11.65 14.85 -2.94
C ALA A 27 12.55 15.87 -2.24
N GLU A 28 13.45 15.39 -1.37
CA GLU A 28 14.51 16.19 -0.74
C GLU A 28 15.49 16.77 -1.77
N ALA A 29 15.95 15.96 -2.73
CA ALA A 29 16.93 16.38 -3.73
C ALA A 29 16.36 17.36 -4.78
N THR A 30 15.07 17.27 -5.11
CA THR A 30 14.43 18.08 -6.17
C THR A 30 13.67 19.29 -5.64
N GLY A 31 13.50 19.42 -4.32
CA GLY A 31 12.68 20.45 -3.69
C GLY A 31 11.17 20.26 -3.89
N ASN A 32 10.74 19.20 -4.58
CA ASN A 32 9.34 18.88 -4.81
C ASN A 32 8.79 18.00 -3.67
N MET A 33 8.88 18.51 -2.44
CA MET A 33 8.50 17.78 -1.23
C MET A 33 7.00 17.51 -1.17
N SER A 34 6.14 18.50 -1.45
CA SER A 34 4.69 18.40 -1.28
C SER A 34 4.10 17.19 -2.01
N ALA A 35 4.15 17.14 -3.34
CA ALA A 35 3.40 16.11 -4.08
C ALA A 35 3.81 14.67 -3.73
N THR A 36 5.10 14.45 -3.45
CA THR A 36 5.61 13.11 -3.13
C THR A 36 5.37 12.72 -1.68
N VAL A 37 5.52 13.67 -0.75
CA VAL A 37 5.25 13.44 0.68
C VAL A 37 3.75 13.27 0.90
N ASP A 38 2.90 14.07 0.24
CA ASP A 38 1.45 14.00 0.31
C ASP A 38 0.95 12.61 -0.14
N SER A 39 1.43 12.09 -1.28
CA SER A 39 1.06 10.73 -1.74
C SER A 39 1.51 9.61 -0.78
N VAL A 40 2.67 9.75 -0.15
CA VAL A 40 3.14 8.78 0.86
C VAL A 40 2.28 8.84 2.12
N ILE A 41 1.97 10.04 2.62
CA ILE A 41 1.10 10.26 3.77
C ILE A 41 -0.30 9.71 3.50
N ASP A 42 -0.87 9.99 2.33
CA ASP A 42 -2.17 9.48 1.92
C ASP A 42 -2.17 7.95 1.85
N SER A 43 -1.06 7.36 1.39
CA SER A 43 -0.88 5.90 1.36
C SER A 43 -0.83 5.27 2.76
N GLU A 44 -0.13 5.91 3.69
CA GLU A 44 -0.08 5.47 5.09
C GLU A 44 -1.43 5.63 5.79
N ASN A 45 -2.12 6.74 5.52
CA ASN A 45 -3.47 6.99 6.01
C ASN A 45 -4.46 5.95 5.47
N CYS A 46 -4.36 5.60 4.18
CA CYS A 46 -5.19 4.57 3.57
C CYS A 46 -5.00 3.22 4.27
N LEU A 47 -3.75 2.81 4.53
CA LEU A 47 -3.45 1.60 5.29
C LEU A 47 -4.03 1.64 6.71
N SER A 48 -3.91 2.77 7.41
CA SER A 48 -4.42 2.91 8.78
C SER A 48 -5.96 2.78 8.84
N LYS A 49 -6.67 3.25 7.81
CA LYS A 49 -8.14 3.17 7.71
C LYS A 49 -8.64 1.82 7.19
N ALA A 50 -7.79 1.02 6.53
CA ALA A 50 -8.17 -0.26 5.96
C ALA A 50 -8.51 -1.34 7.02
N ASN A 51 -8.30 -1.06 8.31
CA ASN A 51 -8.61 -1.96 9.42
C ASN A 51 -8.05 -3.38 9.17
N LEU A 52 -6.77 -3.44 8.83
CA LEU A 52 -6.04 -4.67 8.59
C LEU A 52 -5.81 -5.40 9.91
N THR A 53 -5.84 -6.73 9.88
CA THR A 53 -5.36 -7.53 11.02
C THR A 53 -3.84 -7.47 11.08
N ASP A 54 -3.25 -7.79 12.24
CA ASP A 54 -1.79 -7.82 12.40
C ASP A 54 -1.12 -8.72 11.35
N ASN A 55 -1.68 -9.90 11.08
CA ASN A 55 -1.18 -10.80 10.04
C ASN A 55 -1.25 -10.18 8.63
N GLN A 56 -2.34 -9.48 8.31
CA GLN A 56 -2.49 -8.79 7.02
C GLN A 56 -1.45 -7.68 6.88
N PHE A 57 -1.25 -6.90 7.95
CA PHE A 57 -0.28 -5.83 7.99
C PHE A 57 1.15 -6.34 7.84
N ILE A 58 1.53 -7.40 8.58
CA ILE A 58 2.86 -8.03 8.48
C ILE A 58 3.09 -8.58 7.07
N VAL A 59 2.12 -9.26 6.48
CA VAL A 59 2.23 -9.77 5.10
C VAL A 59 2.46 -8.63 4.11
N LEU A 60 1.73 -7.52 4.23
CA LEU A 60 1.96 -6.35 3.38
C LEU A 60 3.35 -5.75 3.58
N GLN A 61 3.85 -5.64 4.82
CA GLN A 61 5.20 -5.14 5.05
C GLN A 61 6.26 -6.03 4.40
N LEU A 62 6.18 -7.35 4.59
CA LEU A 62 7.12 -8.29 3.98
C LEU A 62 7.09 -8.21 2.45
N ARG A 63 5.89 -8.11 1.86
CA ARG A 63 5.69 -8.11 0.40
C ARG A 63 6.02 -6.77 -0.26
N TRP A 64 5.64 -5.66 0.37
CA TRP A 64 5.70 -4.33 -0.23
C TRP A 64 6.90 -3.53 0.28
N LEU A 65 7.22 -3.58 1.57
CA LEU A 65 8.37 -2.81 2.08
C LEU A 65 9.69 -3.57 1.90
N TYR A 66 9.70 -4.87 2.18
CA TYR A 66 10.91 -5.69 2.15
C TYR A 66 11.09 -6.51 0.87
N ASN A 67 10.13 -6.44 -0.05
CA ASN A 67 10.16 -7.10 -1.36
C ASN A 67 10.39 -8.63 -1.31
N PHE A 68 9.94 -9.29 -0.23
CA PHE A 68 10.02 -10.75 -0.11
C PHE A 68 9.03 -11.44 -1.07
N THR A 69 9.38 -12.63 -1.53
CA THR A 69 8.45 -13.45 -2.30
C THR A 69 7.38 -14.05 -1.38
N LEU A 70 6.25 -14.48 -1.95
CA LEU A 70 5.21 -15.21 -1.18
C LEU A 70 5.78 -16.44 -0.45
N LYS A 71 6.75 -17.11 -1.07
CA LYS A 71 7.43 -18.28 -0.50
C LYS A 71 8.28 -17.88 0.71
N ASP A 72 9.05 -16.80 0.59
CA ASP A 72 9.88 -16.29 1.69
C ASP A 72 9.01 -15.84 2.86
N CYS A 73 7.92 -15.12 2.59
CA CYS A 73 6.95 -14.76 3.62
C CYS A 73 6.36 -15.98 4.32
N GLY A 74 6.02 -17.04 3.58
CA GLY A 74 5.50 -18.29 4.16
C GLY A 74 6.52 -18.95 5.08
N ASN A 75 7.79 -18.98 4.67
CA ASN A 75 8.89 -19.50 5.49
C ASN A 75 9.11 -18.66 6.76
N ILE A 76 9.08 -17.32 6.65
CA ILE A 76 9.27 -16.39 7.77
C ILE A 76 8.13 -16.52 8.80
N LEU A 77 6.89 -16.61 8.31
CA LEU A 77 5.69 -16.63 9.15
C LEU A 77 5.30 -18.05 9.61
N GLY A 78 5.96 -19.09 9.11
CA GLY A 78 5.62 -20.48 9.42
C GLY A 78 4.25 -20.92 8.88
N VAL A 79 3.80 -20.33 7.78
CA VAL A 79 2.49 -20.61 7.16
C VAL A 79 2.64 -21.01 5.69
N SER A 80 1.59 -21.59 5.11
CA SER A 80 1.61 -21.96 3.69
C SER A 80 1.68 -20.73 2.77
N LEU A 81 2.26 -20.90 1.58
CA LEU A 81 2.27 -19.87 0.54
C LEU A 81 0.86 -19.37 0.20
N GLU A 82 -0.11 -20.29 0.21
CA GLU A 82 -1.51 -19.98 -0.08
C GLU A 82 -2.13 -19.12 1.03
N ALA A 83 -1.81 -19.36 2.30
CA ALA A 83 -2.25 -18.52 3.41
C ALA A 83 -1.70 -17.10 3.31
N VAL A 84 -0.42 -16.95 2.92
CA VAL A 84 0.17 -15.62 2.66
C VAL A 84 -0.56 -14.92 1.52
N ARG A 85 -0.81 -15.62 0.40
CA ARG A 85 -1.52 -15.07 -0.75
C ARG A 85 -2.92 -14.59 -0.36
N GLN A 86 -3.69 -15.42 0.34
CA GLN A 86 -5.03 -15.05 0.78
C GLN A 86 -5.00 -13.86 1.74
N SER A 87 -4.04 -13.80 2.65
CA SER A 87 -3.86 -12.66 3.54
C SER A 87 -3.55 -11.38 2.76
N GLU A 88 -2.67 -11.44 1.76
CA GLU A 88 -2.35 -10.31 0.89
C GLU A 88 -3.57 -9.82 0.09
N GLU A 89 -4.34 -10.73 -0.51
CA GLU A 89 -5.53 -10.38 -1.31
C GLU A 89 -6.67 -9.80 -0.46
N LEU A 90 -6.88 -10.34 0.74
CA LEU A 90 -7.84 -9.77 1.69
C LEU A 90 -7.42 -8.36 2.15
N ALA A 91 -6.12 -8.14 2.34
CA ALA A 91 -5.60 -6.83 2.70
C ALA A 91 -5.81 -5.82 1.55
N LYS A 92 -5.47 -6.21 0.30
CA LYS A 92 -5.75 -5.40 -0.89
C LYS A 92 -7.22 -5.06 -1.05
N THR A 93 -8.11 -6.02 -0.82
CA THR A 93 -9.56 -5.80 -0.86
C THR A 93 -10.02 -4.76 0.16
N LYS A 94 -9.47 -4.81 1.38
CA LYS A 94 -9.78 -3.82 2.42
C LYS A 94 -9.26 -2.42 2.08
N ILE A 95 -8.06 -2.33 1.53
CA ILE A 95 -7.50 -1.06 1.03
C ILE A 95 -8.38 -0.51 -0.09
N GLN A 96 -8.78 -1.35 -1.05
CA GLN A 96 -9.65 -0.94 -2.15
C GLN A 96 -10.96 -0.34 -1.64
N LYS A 97 -11.59 -0.92 -0.61
CA LYS A 97 -12.80 -0.35 -0.01
C LYS A 97 -12.61 1.06 0.56
N VAL A 98 -11.44 1.36 1.14
CA VAL A 98 -11.12 2.72 1.62
C VAL A 98 -10.99 3.66 0.43
N LEU A 99 -10.30 3.23 -0.62
CA LEU A 99 -10.13 4.01 -1.85
C LEU A 99 -11.46 4.27 -2.55
N ASP A 100 -12.36 3.29 -2.59
CA ASP A 100 -13.69 3.42 -3.17
C ASP A 100 -14.47 4.54 -2.47
N VAL A 101 -14.48 4.57 -1.12
CA VAL A 101 -15.11 5.65 -0.34
C VAL A 101 -14.44 7.00 -0.62
N TRP A 102 -13.12 7.07 -0.67
CA TRP A 102 -12.41 8.33 -0.94
C TRP A 102 -12.68 8.86 -2.34
N ASN A 103 -12.82 7.98 -3.34
CA ASN A 103 -13.12 8.36 -4.71
C ASN A 103 -14.59 8.75 -4.91
N GLU A 104 -15.52 8.24 -4.10
CA GLU A 104 -16.94 8.66 -4.11
C GLU A 104 -17.15 10.05 -3.49
N GLU A 105 -16.31 10.46 -2.54
CA GLU A 105 -16.37 11.76 -1.86
C GLU A 105 -15.71 12.92 -2.65
N LEU A 106 -15.11 12.66 -3.83
CA LEU A 106 -14.33 13.61 -4.65
C LEU A 106 -15.02 14.10 -5.93
#